data_AF-A0A7T5BFR6-F1
#
_entry.id   AF-A0A7T5BFR6-F1
#
_cell.length_a   1.000
_cell.length_b   1.000
_cell.length_c   1.000
_cell.angle_alpha   90.00
_cell.angle_beta   90.00
_cell.angle_gamma   90.00
#
_symmetry.space_group_name_H-M   'P 1'
#
loop_
_entity.id
_entity.type
_entity.pdbx_description
1 polymer ?
#
loop_
_entity_poly.entity_id
_entity_poly.type
_entity_poly.pdbx_seq_one_letter_code
_entity_poly.pdbx_strand_id
1 'polypeptide(L)'
;MRVPRGRLPQDPASWHGFLRDYFCDKDAVAIESVGDVHLHLSWPDEAERHVDPALQVGLRWWGRGVSLGSMWSAWRRDGRIMTSLYDTWTLLSWCEWLARVPSSTSEQVVILHVDDHRDLGSPRLHLVNGALVDAITKEEVRLTDPLTVRQAIESGAIGMGSFMTPFLWQCPQATVRHLCQPPKMQADVRQMLSLTIAPDTLLDPDAERLAIDLVEGATDTESYLGTSDTAMWSRNIEGRPALVHIDMDYFNNRYDGDSAWLMRAPRFDPNLPTMLSKVDDLINALAASKVIIEDVSIAYSPGFFPAEFWQPVDRHLRTGLARIL
;
A
#
# COMPACT_ATOMS: atom_id res chain seq x y z
N MET A 1 -19.41 12.00 -9.34
CA MET A 1 -20.39 11.19 -8.58
C MET A 1 -21.30 12.09 -7.76
N ARG A 2 -22.51 11.67 -7.40
CA ARG A 2 -23.43 12.46 -6.56
C ARG A 2 -23.49 11.86 -5.16
N VAL A 3 -23.44 12.71 -4.15
CA VAL A 3 -23.55 12.33 -2.73
C VAL A 3 -24.60 13.23 -2.07
N PRO A 4 -25.53 12.69 -1.27
CA PRO A 4 -26.47 13.52 -0.52
C PRO A 4 -25.74 14.52 0.39
N ARG A 5 -26.17 15.78 0.41
CA ARG A 5 -25.53 16.86 1.19
C ARG A 5 -25.38 16.51 2.69
N GLY A 6 -26.32 15.75 3.23
CA GLY A 6 -26.33 15.31 4.62
C GLY A 6 -25.25 14.29 5.00
N ARG A 7 -24.54 13.71 4.02
CA ARG A 7 -23.42 12.78 4.27
C ARG A 7 -22.07 13.47 4.40
N LEU A 8 -21.98 14.75 4.05
CA LEU A 8 -20.79 15.56 4.26
C LEU A 8 -20.89 16.34 5.56
N PRO A 9 -19.76 16.75 6.17
CA PRO A 9 -19.76 17.65 7.31
C PRO A 9 -20.66 18.87 7.09
N GLN A 10 -21.27 19.37 8.17
CA GLN A 10 -22.14 20.56 8.08
C GLN A 10 -21.36 21.77 7.57
N ASP A 11 -20.14 21.97 8.09
CA ASP A 11 -19.23 23.03 7.69
C ASP A 11 -18.47 22.68 6.39
N PRO A 12 -18.67 23.43 5.28
CA PRO A 12 -17.94 23.22 4.02
C PRO A 12 -16.42 23.38 4.15
N ALA A 13 -15.92 24.18 5.11
CA ALA A 13 -14.48 24.32 5.30
C ALA A 13 -13.81 23.01 5.76
N SER A 14 -14.59 22.11 6.37
CA SER A 14 -14.13 20.79 6.82
C SER A 14 -14.18 19.72 5.71
N TRP A 15 -14.79 20.02 4.55
CA TRP A 15 -14.97 19.03 3.48
C TRP A 15 -13.66 18.53 2.90
N HIS A 16 -12.69 19.42 2.70
CA HIS A 16 -11.42 19.03 2.09
C HIS A 16 -10.72 17.93 2.90
N GLY A 17 -10.59 18.12 4.23
CA GLY A 17 -10.00 17.11 5.11
C GLY A 17 -10.79 15.81 5.12
N PHE A 18 -12.12 15.90 5.32
CA PHE A 18 -12.99 14.73 5.33
C PHE A 18 -12.93 13.92 4.02
N LEU A 19 -12.94 14.60 2.87
CA LEU A 19 -12.89 13.95 1.58
C LEU A 19 -11.50 13.38 1.27
N ARG A 20 -10.44 14.04 1.74
CA ARG A 20 -9.06 13.53 1.67
C ARG A 20 -8.90 12.26 2.49
N ASP A 21 -9.52 12.18 3.67
CA ASP A 21 -9.50 10.94 4.46
C ASP A 21 -10.24 9.81 3.74
N TYR A 22 -11.39 10.14 3.12
CA TYR A 22 -12.19 9.14 2.41
C TYR A 22 -11.54 8.66 1.09
N PHE A 23 -11.03 9.57 0.27
CA PHE A 23 -10.40 9.32 -1.03
C PHE A 23 -8.87 9.51 -0.97
N CYS A 24 -8.18 8.94 0.02
CA CYS A 24 -6.75 9.16 0.33
C CYS A 24 -5.80 9.47 -0.85
N ASP A 25 -5.94 8.77 -1.98
CA ASP A 25 -5.06 8.86 -3.14
C ASP A 25 -5.51 9.87 -4.21
N LYS A 26 -6.78 10.32 -4.16
CA LYS A 26 -7.38 11.22 -5.16
C LYS A 26 -7.90 12.48 -4.50
N ASP A 27 -7.74 13.60 -5.19
CA ASP A 27 -8.41 14.82 -4.79
C ASP A 27 -9.87 14.75 -5.18
N ALA A 28 -10.74 15.08 -4.22
CA ALA A 28 -12.17 15.11 -4.41
C ALA A 28 -12.67 16.56 -4.27
N VAL A 29 -13.02 17.16 -5.41
CA VAL A 29 -13.58 18.52 -5.46
C VAL A 29 -15.09 18.44 -5.36
N ALA A 30 -15.64 19.05 -4.31
CA ALA A 30 -17.06 19.10 -4.05
C ALA A 30 -17.70 20.35 -4.66
N ILE A 31 -18.74 20.15 -5.46
CA ILE A 31 -19.56 21.21 -6.06
C ILE A 31 -20.98 21.04 -5.54
N GLU A 32 -21.45 22.00 -4.75
CA GLU A 32 -22.79 21.96 -4.17
C GLU A 32 -23.87 22.19 -5.24
N SER A 33 -24.96 21.43 -5.13
CA SER A 33 -26.17 21.51 -5.95
C SER A 33 -27.39 21.43 -5.04
N VAL A 34 -28.60 21.65 -5.58
CA VAL A 34 -29.83 21.65 -4.77
C VAL A 34 -30.08 20.26 -4.18
N GLY A 35 -29.77 20.09 -2.89
CA GLY A 35 -29.98 18.86 -2.12
C GLY A 35 -28.82 17.84 -2.15
N ASP A 36 -27.89 18.00 -3.09
CA ASP A 36 -26.79 17.06 -3.32
C ASP A 36 -25.45 17.79 -3.49
N VAL A 37 -24.37 17.02 -3.38
CA VAL A 37 -23.02 17.47 -3.72
C VAL A 37 -22.46 16.58 -4.83
N HIS A 38 -21.94 17.22 -5.87
CA HIS A 38 -21.24 16.57 -6.96
C HIS A 38 -19.76 16.51 -6.63
N LEU A 39 -19.22 15.30 -6.51
CA LEU A 39 -17.79 15.09 -6.33
C LEU A 39 -17.12 14.79 -7.66
N HIS A 40 -16.08 15.55 -7.97
CA HIS A 40 -15.16 15.31 -9.07
C HIS A 40 -13.86 14.75 -8.50
N LEU A 41 -13.47 13.56 -8.95
CA LEU A 41 -12.25 12.89 -8.50
C LEU A 41 -11.16 13.06 -9.55
N SER A 42 -9.98 13.49 -9.11
CA SER A 42 -8.78 13.60 -9.94
C SER A 42 -7.59 13.03 -9.19
N TRP A 43 -6.62 12.49 -9.93
CA TRP A 43 -5.32 12.21 -9.34
C TRP A 43 -4.59 13.53 -9.11
N PRO A 44 -3.87 13.69 -7.99
CA PRO A 44 -3.19 14.93 -7.69
C PRO A 44 -2.08 15.21 -8.70
N ASP A 45 -2.00 16.45 -9.17
CA ASP A 45 -0.97 16.93 -10.09
C ASP A 45 -0.18 18.13 -9.53
N GLU A 46 -0.46 18.53 -8.29
CA GLU A 46 0.19 19.63 -7.59
C GLU A 46 1.40 19.16 -6.76
N ALA A 47 2.44 20.00 -6.68
CA ALA A 47 3.68 19.66 -5.98
C ALA A 47 3.48 19.64 -4.46
N GLU A 48 2.63 20.55 -3.96
CA GLU A 48 2.29 20.75 -2.56
C GLU A 48 1.66 19.50 -1.94
N ARG A 49 0.90 18.72 -2.73
CA ARG A 49 0.29 17.46 -2.29
C ARG A 49 1.33 16.43 -1.84
N HIS A 50 2.52 16.49 -2.42
CA HIS A 50 3.56 15.47 -2.27
C HIS A 50 4.66 15.89 -1.31
N VAL A 51 4.65 17.12 -0.76
CA VAL A 51 5.50 17.59 0.35
C VAL A 51 7.03 17.61 0.09
N ASP A 52 7.54 16.79 -0.83
CA ASP A 52 8.95 16.56 -1.13
C ASP A 52 9.51 17.63 -2.09
N PRO A 53 10.39 18.53 -1.61
CA PRO A 53 10.99 19.56 -2.45
C PRO A 53 11.94 19.01 -3.52
N ALA A 54 12.45 17.78 -3.35
CA ALA A 54 13.34 17.09 -4.26
C ALA A 54 12.60 16.18 -5.24
N LEU A 55 11.26 16.14 -5.24
CA LEU A 55 10.47 15.22 -6.09
C LEU A 55 10.88 15.23 -7.57
N GLN A 56 11.19 16.40 -8.10
CA GLN A 56 11.65 16.54 -9.50
C GLN A 56 12.98 15.83 -9.78
N VAL A 57 13.85 15.65 -8.78
CA VAL A 57 15.07 14.83 -8.90
C VAL A 57 14.70 13.37 -9.14
N GLY A 58 13.80 12.83 -8.32
CA GLY A 58 13.31 11.46 -8.42
C GLY A 58 12.59 11.20 -9.74
N LEU A 59 11.69 12.09 -10.16
CA LEU A 59 10.97 11.97 -11.43
C LEU A 59 11.90 12.00 -12.65
N ARG A 60 12.93 12.86 -12.65
CA ARG A 60 13.95 12.87 -13.71
C ARG A 60 14.71 11.55 -13.78
N TRP A 61 15.05 10.97 -12.63
CA TRP A 61 15.69 9.67 -12.57
C TRP A 61 14.77 8.54 -13.06
N TRP A 62 13.50 8.56 -12.64
CA TRP A 62 12.49 7.60 -13.09
C TRP A 62 12.35 7.62 -14.62
N GLY A 63 12.39 8.81 -15.22
CA GLY A 63 12.41 9.02 -16.66
C GLY A 63 11.03 8.82 -17.30
N ARG A 64 11.03 8.44 -18.59
CA ARG A 64 9.82 8.18 -19.41
C ARG A 64 8.83 9.36 -19.51
N GLY A 65 9.29 10.58 -19.22
CA GLY A 65 8.44 11.77 -19.26
C GLY A 65 7.35 11.80 -18.18
N VAL A 66 7.52 11.05 -17.09
CA VAL A 66 6.57 11.10 -15.96
C VAL A 66 6.55 12.49 -15.34
N SER A 67 5.34 13.01 -15.18
CA SER A 67 5.01 14.30 -14.57
C SER A 67 4.22 14.09 -13.28
N LEU A 68 3.99 15.16 -12.51
CA LEU A 68 3.16 15.11 -11.30
C LEU A 68 1.78 14.48 -11.58
N GLY A 69 1.07 14.93 -12.62
CA GLY A 69 -0.25 14.41 -12.96
C GLY A 69 -0.28 13.01 -13.59
N SER A 70 0.87 12.41 -13.91
CA SER A 70 0.95 11.05 -14.49
C SER A 70 1.65 10.04 -13.59
N MET A 71 2.34 10.47 -12.53
CA MET A 71 3.12 9.58 -11.69
C MET A 71 2.30 8.55 -10.93
N TRP A 72 1.02 8.85 -10.65
CA TRP A 72 0.10 7.87 -10.06
C TRP A 72 0.00 6.59 -10.90
N SER A 73 0.18 6.69 -12.23
CA SER A 73 0.12 5.55 -13.17
C SER A 73 1.49 4.94 -13.48
N ALA A 74 2.56 5.50 -12.90
CA ALA A 74 3.91 5.11 -13.24
C ALA A 74 4.31 3.84 -12.51
N TRP A 75 4.37 2.76 -13.28
CA TRP A 75 4.95 1.50 -12.86
C TRP A 75 5.70 0.84 -14.03
N ARG A 76 6.57 -0.11 -13.71
CA ARG A 76 7.30 -0.95 -14.66
C ARG A 76 7.54 -2.31 -14.05
N ARG A 77 7.65 -3.33 -14.89
CA ARG A 77 8.02 -4.69 -14.49
C ARG A 77 9.32 -5.10 -15.15
N ASP A 78 10.19 -5.72 -14.38
CA ASP A 78 11.42 -6.38 -14.82
C ASP A 78 11.50 -7.77 -14.18
N GLY A 79 11.20 -8.81 -14.97
CA GLY A 79 11.02 -10.17 -14.45
C GLY A 79 9.97 -10.23 -13.34
N ARG A 80 10.39 -10.73 -12.16
CA ARG A 80 9.54 -10.84 -10.95
C ARG A 80 9.42 -9.54 -10.16
N ILE A 81 10.10 -8.47 -10.56
CA ILE A 81 10.10 -7.21 -9.82
C ILE A 81 9.13 -6.23 -10.51
N MET A 82 8.02 -5.91 -9.85
CA MET A 82 7.23 -4.72 -10.15
C MET A 82 7.80 -3.53 -9.39
N THR A 83 7.83 -2.38 -10.03
CA THR A 83 8.29 -1.13 -9.44
C THR A 83 7.29 -0.05 -9.78
N SER A 84 6.79 0.65 -8.78
CA SER A 84 5.77 1.68 -8.92
C SER A 84 6.14 2.93 -8.13
N LEU A 85 5.59 4.08 -8.54
CA LEU A 85 5.65 5.27 -7.70
C LEU A 85 4.57 5.19 -6.61
N TYR A 86 3.39 4.68 -6.91
CA TYR A 86 2.30 4.53 -5.93
C TYR A 86 2.19 3.07 -5.49
N ASP A 87 2.05 2.86 -4.19
CA ASP A 87 2.05 1.51 -3.62
C ASP A 87 0.76 0.72 -3.92
N THR A 88 -0.32 1.41 -4.29
CA THR A 88 -1.57 0.79 -4.73
C THR A 88 -1.37 -0.27 -5.84
N TRP A 89 -0.33 -0.12 -6.68
CA TRP A 89 0.00 -1.09 -7.74
C TRP A 89 0.57 -2.42 -7.25
N THR A 90 0.99 -2.53 -5.99
CA THR A 90 1.44 -3.79 -5.37
C THR A 90 0.35 -4.86 -5.48
N LEU A 91 -0.92 -4.51 -5.26
CA LEU A 91 -2.03 -5.46 -5.43
C LEU A 91 -2.15 -5.97 -6.87
N LEU A 92 -1.92 -5.13 -7.88
CA LEU A 92 -1.94 -5.59 -9.27
C LEU A 92 -0.86 -6.65 -9.49
N SER A 93 0.36 -6.42 -8.97
CA SER A 93 1.46 -7.38 -9.04
C SER A 93 1.08 -8.74 -8.46
N TRP A 94 0.45 -8.73 -7.27
CA TRP A 94 0.03 -9.95 -6.59
C TRP A 94 -1.13 -10.65 -7.29
N CYS A 95 -2.07 -9.90 -7.86
CA CYS A 95 -3.19 -10.47 -8.62
C CYS A 95 -2.71 -11.09 -9.94
N GLU A 96 -1.70 -10.51 -10.60
CA GLU A 96 -1.04 -11.13 -11.74
C GLU A 96 -0.41 -12.47 -11.37
N TRP A 97 0.22 -12.58 -10.20
CA TRP A 97 0.72 -13.85 -9.68
C TRP A 97 -0.40 -14.83 -9.35
N LEU A 98 -1.43 -14.38 -8.61
CA LEU A 98 -2.58 -15.18 -8.19
C LEU A 98 -3.29 -15.82 -9.40
N ALA A 99 -3.45 -15.08 -10.48
CA ALA A 99 -4.08 -15.57 -11.71
C ALA A 99 -3.32 -16.72 -12.41
N ARG A 100 -2.05 -16.95 -12.05
CA ARG A 100 -1.17 -17.95 -12.68
C ARG A 100 -0.92 -19.19 -11.82
N VAL A 101 -1.12 -19.10 -10.51
CA VAL A 101 -0.78 -20.19 -9.58
C VAL A 101 -2.01 -21.01 -9.16
N PRO A 102 -1.84 -22.30 -8.82
CA PRO A 102 -2.90 -23.09 -8.22
C PRO A 102 -3.34 -22.53 -6.86
N SER A 103 -4.60 -22.75 -6.47
CA SER A 103 -5.12 -22.34 -5.15
C SER A 103 -4.30 -22.89 -3.98
N SER A 104 -3.79 -24.12 -4.11
CA SER A 104 -2.95 -24.75 -3.08
C SER A 104 -1.66 -23.96 -2.79
N THR A 105 -1.14 -23.24 -3.78
CA THR A 105 0.05 -22.40 -3.61
C THR A 105 -0.33 -21.08 -2.93
N SER A 106 -1.44 -20.45 -3.36
CA SER A 106 -1.90 -19.19 -2.77
C SER A 106 -2.35 -19.31 -1.32
N GLU A 107 -2.86 -20.46 -0.90
CA GLU A 107 -3.27 -20.71 0.49
C GLU A 107 -2.07 -20.73 1.46
N GLN A 108 -0.86 -21.01 0.97
CA GLN A 108 0.34 -21.13 1.82
C GLN A 108 1.23 -19.88 1.81
N VAL A 109 0.81 -18.82 1.12
CA VAL A 109 1.65 -17.65 0.85
C VAL A 109 2.01 -16.89 2.12
N VAL A 110 3.25 -16.43 2.17
CA VAL A 110 3.72 -15.46 3.16
C VAL A 110 3.86 -14.11 2.47
N ILE A 111 3.19 -13.09 3.00
CA ILE A 111 3.42 -11.71 2.60
C ILE A 111 4.57 -11.17 3.45
N LEU A 112 5.67 -10.85 2.79
CA LEU A 112 6.85 -10.23 3.39
C LEU A 112 6.74 -8.71 3.14
N HIS A 113 6.04 -8.02 4.05
CA HIS A 113 5.72 -6.59 3.99
C HIS A 113 6.82 -5.77 4.66
N VAL A 114 7.54 -4.95 3.89
CA VAL A 114 8.60 -4.06 4.38
C VAL A 114 8.11 -2.64 4.19
N ASP A 115 7.60 -2.03 5.25
CA ASP A 115 6.84 -0.79 5.19
C ASP A 115 6.83 -0.10 6.57
N ASP A 116 6.58 1.20 6.60
CA ASP A 116 6.28 1.92 7.84
C ASP A 116 4.77 1.87 8.19
N HIS A 117 3.92 1.36 7.30
CA HIS A 117 2.46 1.29 7.38
C HIS A 117 1.92 -0.15 7.31
N ARG A 118 0.67 -0.32 7.75
CA ARG A 118 0.04 -1.65 7.78
C ARG A 118 -0.71 -1.99 6.49
N ASP A 119 -1.26 -0.99 5.82
CA ASP A 119 -1.99 -1.10 4.54
C ASP A 119 -3.20 -2.05 4.54
N LEU A 120 -3.78 -2.23 5.73
CA LEU A 120 -4.98 -3.01 6.03
C LEU A 120 -6.26 -2.17 6.05
N GLY A 121 -6.25 -0.97 5.47
CA GLY A 121 -7.43 -0.11 5.39
C GLY A 121 -8.57 -0.75 4.59
N SER A 122 -9.79 -0.26 4.81
CA SER A 122 -10.98 -0.72 4.10
C SER A 122 -11.06 -0.06 2.72
N PRO A 123 -10.89 -0.80 1.61
CA PRO A 123 -10.98 -0.23 0.27
C PRO A 123 -12.43 0.16 -0.04
N ARG A 124 -12.65 1.05 -1.01
CA ARG A 124 -13.99 1.43 -1.50
C ARG A 124 -14.53 0.37 -2.46
N LEU A 125 -14.52 -0.88 -2.02
CA LEU A 125 -15.13 -2.02 -2.69
C LEU A 125 -16.35 -2.47 -1.89
N HIS A 126 -17.54 -2.37 -2.48
CA HIS A 126 -18.79 -2.82 -1.90
C HIS A 126 -18.93 -4.34 -2.08
N LEU A 127 -19.36 -5.03 -1.03
CA LEU A 127 -19.73 -6.44 -1.09
C LEU A 127 -21.21 -6.56 -1.45
N VAL A 128 -21.51 -6.92 -2.69
CA VAL A 128 -22.87 -7.03 -3.21
C VAL A 128 -23.12 -8.47 -3.65
N ASN A 129 -24.01 -9.17 -2.93
CA ASN A 129 -24.34 -10.59 -3.20
C ASN A 129 -23.10 -11.51 -3.30
N GLY A 130 -22.06 -11.23 -2.50
CA GLY A 130 -20.80 -11.98 -2.49
C GLY A 130 -19.80 -11.59 -3.58
N ALA A 131 -20.12 -10.63 -4.45
CA ALA A 131 -19.18 -10.05 -5.41
C ALA A 131 -18.62 -8.72 -4.90
N LEU A 132 -17.37 -8.42 -5.27
CA LEU A 132 -16.78 -7.10 -5.02
C LEU A 132 -17.16 -6.16 -6.15
N VAL A 133 -17.62 -4.97 -5.79
CA VAL A 133 -18.02 -3.93 -6.74
C VAL A 133 -17.27 -2.65 -6.39
N ASP A 134 -16.62 -2.04 -7.38
CA ASP A 134 -16.00 -0.73 -7.24
C ASP A 134 -17.08 0.31 -6.89
N ALA A 135 -16.97 0.92 -5.69
CA ALA A 135 -17.98 1.87 -5.21
C ALA A 135 -18.08 3.15 -6.07
N ILE A 136 -17.03 3.47 -6.83
CA ILE A 136 -16.86 4.66 -7.67
C ILE A 136 -17.41 4.41 -9.07
N THR A 137 -16.97 3.33 -9.73
CA THR A 137 -17.32 3.03 -11.13
C THR A 137 -18.54 2.11 -11.27
N LYS A 138 -18.88 1.36 -10.21
CA LYS A 138 -19.92 0.32 -10.16
C LYS A 138 -19.59 -0.93 -10.98
N GLU A 139 -18.35 -1.07 -11.42
CA GLU A 139 -17.86 -2.27 -12.11
C GLU A 139 -17.48 -3.37 -11.11
N GLU A 140 -17.63 -4.62 -11.53
CA GLU A 140 -17.22 -5.79 -10.75
C GLU A 140 -15.70 -5.88 -10.65
N VAL A 141 -15.19 -6.25 -9.48
CA VAL A 141 -13.76 -6.44 -9.21
C VAL A 141 -13.50 -7.90 -8.85
N ARG A 142 -12.60 -8.55 -9.57
CA ARG A 142 -12.17 -9.93 -9.33
C ARG A 142 -10.66 -9.99 -9.21
N LEU A 143 -10.16 -10.47 -8.08
CA LEU A 143 -8.72 -10.54 -7.83
C LEU A 143 -7.99 -11.57 -8.70
N THR A 144 -8.72 -12.54 -9.26
CA THR A 144 -8.22 -13.48 -10.26
C THR A 144 -8.22 -12.89 -11.68
N ASP A 145 -8.70 -11.66 -11.87
CA ASP A 145 -8.75 -10.95 -13.14
C ASP A 145 -8.02 -9.60 -13.00
N PRO A 146 -6.69 -9.55 -13.26
CA PRO A 146 -5.86 -8.37 -13.04
C PRO A 146 -6.36 -7.10 -13.73
N LEU A 147 -7.12 -7.22 -14.82
CA LEU A 147 -7.67 -6.07 -15.52
C LEU A 147 -8.69 -5.32 -14.66
N THR A 148 -9.57 -6.04 -13.97
CA THR A 148 -10.59 -5.44 -13.09
C THR A 148 -9.95 -4.78 -11.86
N VAL A 149 -8.87 -5.37 -11.33
CA VAL A 149 -8.08 -4.80 -10.23
C VAL A 149 -7.43 -3.49 -10.67
N ARG A 150 -6.80 -3.48 -11.85
CA ARG A 150 -6.22 -2.25 -12.43
C ARG A 150 -7.25 -1.13 -12.55
N GLN A 151 -8.46 -1.44 -13.04
CA GLN A 151 -9.53 -0.45 -13.17
C GLN A 151 -9.96 0.12 -11.81
N ALA A 152 -10.06 -0.72 -10.78
CA ALA A 152 -10.38 -0.32 -9.42
C ALA A 152 -9.27 0.53 -8.75
N ILE A 153 -8.01 0.31 -9.12
CA ILE A 153 -6.89 1.18 -8.74
C ILE A 153 -7.02 2.53 -9.44
N GLU A 154 -7.20 2.54 -10.76
CA GLU A 154 -7.32 3.76 -11.58
C GLU A 154 -8.47 4.67 -11.13
N SER A 155 -9.60 4.07 -10.72
CA SER A 155 -10.75 4.79 -10.17
C SER A 155 -10.50 5.40 -8.79
N GLY A 156 -9.56 4.83 -8.03
CA GLY A 156 -9.28 5.13 -6.62
C GLY A 156 -10.12 4.32 -5.63
N ALA A 157 -10.82 3.28 -6.07
CA ALA A 157 -11.56 2.40 -5.18
C ALA A 157 -10.62 1.56 -4.30
N ILE A 158 -9.48 1.17 -4.85
CA ILE A 158 -8.36 0.59 -4.10
C ILE A 158 -7.30 1.68 -3.98
N GLY A 159 -6.84 1.95 -2.77
CA GLY A 159 -5.78 2.94 -2.51
C GLY A 159 -4.62 2.39 -1.70
N MET A 160 -3.53 3.17 -1.60
CA MET A 160 -2.26 2.73 -1.01
C MET A 160 -2.42 2.22 0.43
N GLY A 161 -3.24 2.85 1.26
CA GLY A 161 -3.48 2.37 2.63
C GLY A 161 -4.39 1.15 2.76
N SER A 162 -4.84 0.53 1.66
CA SER A 162 -5.90 -0.50 1.65
C SER A 162 -5.68 -1.65 0.67
N PHE A 163 -4.59 -1.64 -0.11
CA PHE A 163 -4.41 -2.57 -1.22
C PHE A 163 -4.28 -4.03 -0.75
N MET A 164 -3.78 -4.27 0.47
CA MET A 164 -3.56 -5.62 0.99
C MET A 164 -4.85 -6.29 1.47
N THR A 165 -5.82 -5.51 1.96
CA THR A 165 -7.12 -6.00 2.43
C THR A 165 -7.85 -6.93 1.47
N PRO A 166 -8.10 -6.57 0.19
CA PRO A 166 -8.80 -7.45 -0.74
C PRO A 166 -8.00 -8.74 -0.98
N PHE A 167 -6.66 -8.68 -1.04
CA PHE A 167 -5.83 -9.88 -1.23
C PHE A 167 -5.96 -10.86 -0.08
N LEU A 168 -5.92 -10.37 1.16
CA LEU A 168 -6.08 -11.21 2.36
C LEU A 168 -7.48 -11.81 2.48
N TRP A 169 -8.51 -11.12 1.96
CA TRP A 169 -9.85 -11.69 1.81
C TRP A 169 -9.91 -12.85 0.80
N GLN A 170 -9.17 -12.73 -0.31
CA GLN A 170 -9.07 -13.78 -1.33
C GLN A 170 -8.18 -14.96 -0.89
N CYS A 171 -7.18 -14.69 -0.04
CA CYS A 171 -6.21 -15.65 0.48
C CYS A 171 -6.23 -15.64 2.03
N PRO A 172 -7.31 -16.11 2.68
CA PRO A 172 -7.51 -15.96 4.14
C PRO A 172 -6.49 -16.69 5.00
N GLN A 173 -5.78 -17.67 4.44
CA GLN A 173 -4.71 -18.42 5.12
C GLN A 173 -3.32 -17.78 4.96
N ALA A 174 -3.21 -16.72 4.17
CA ALA A 174 -1.97 -15.98 4.02
C ALA A 174 -1.50 -15.43 5.37
N THR A 175 -0.20 -15.47 5.59
CA THR A 175 0.42 -14.88 6.79
C THR A 175 1.21 -13.65 6.42
N VAL A 176 1.07 -12.58 7.21
CA VAL A 176 1.80 -11.32 7.01
C VAL A 176 2.96 -11.23 7.99
N ARG A 177 4.16 -10.98 7.45
CA ARG A 177 5.35 -10.58 8.19
C ARG A 177 5.62 -9.13 7.84
N HIS A 178 5.32 -8.23 8.76
CA HIS A 178 5.51 -6.80 8.62
C HIS A 178 6.79 -6.35 9.33
N LEU A 179 7.78 -5.93 8.55
CA LEU A 179 9.01 -5.31 9.00
C LEU A 179 8.81 -3.79 9.00
N CYS A 180 8.81 -3.18 10.18
CA CYS A 180 8.54 -1.75 10.41
C CYS A 180 9.56 -1.18 11.40
N GLN A 181 9.87 0.11 11.33
CA GLN A 181 10.89 0.72 12.18
C GLN A 181 10.28 1.64 13.26
N PRO A 182 11.04 1.93 14.34
CA PRO A 182 10.74 3.06 15.18
C PRO A 182 10.71 4.37 14.34
N PRO A 183 9.80 5.31 14.63
CA PRO A 183 8.99 5.38 15.85
C PRO A 183 7.64 4.65 15.79
N LYS A 184 7.23 4.12 14.63
CA LYS A 184 5.91 3.48 14.46
C LYS A 184 5.86 2.08 15.08
N MET A 185 6.97 1.34 15.00
CA MET A 185 7.14 0.06 15.69
C MET A 185 8.02 0.23 16.94
N GLN A 186 7.43 0.09 18.13
CA GLN A 186 8.17 0.17 19.40
C GLN A 186 8.39 -1.19 20.07
N ALA A 187 7.58 -2.20 19.70
CA ALA A 187 7.66 -3.55 20.21
C ALA A 187 7.08 -4.52 19.17
N ASP A 188 7.47 -5.79 19.25
CA ASP A 188 6.89 -6.82 18.39
C ASP A 188 5.39 -6.97 18.64
N VAL A 189 4.64 -7.13 17.56
CA VAL A 189 3.19 -7.30 17.55
C VAL A 189 2.86 -8.65 16.94
N ARG A 190 2.11 -9.46 17.68
CA ARG A 190 1.68 -10.80 17.26
C ARG A 190 0.18 -10.90 17.39
N GLN A 191 -0.50 -11.02 16.26
CA GLN A 191 -1.95 -10.92 16.18
C GLN A 191 -2.50 -11.87 15.12
N MET A 192 -3.82 -12.06 15.17
CA MET A 192 -4.57 -12.75 14.14
C MET A 192 -5.29 -11.72 13.26
N LEU A 193 -5.25 -11.94 11.95
CA LEU A 193 -6.07 -11.23 10.97
C LEU A 193 -7.51 -11.76 11.07
N SER A 194 -8.42 -10.90 11.50
CA SER A 194 -9.86 -11.17 11.50
C SER A 194 -10.49 -10.48 10.29
N LEU A 195 -10.99 -11.26 9.34
CA LEU A 195 -11.69 -10.73 8.17
C LEU A 195 -13.09 -10.25 8.60
N THR A 196 -13.34 -8.96 8.49
CA THR A 196 -14.58 -8.31 8.95
C THR A 196 -15.15 -7.38 7.88
N ILE A 197 -16.33 -6.84 8.12
CA ILE A 197 -16.97 -5.88 7.24
C ILE A 197 -17.15 -4.56 7.96
N ALA A 198 -17.02 -3.46 7.23
CA ALA A 198 -17.26 -2.11 7.73
C ALA A 198 -18.27 -1.40 6.83
N PRO A 199 -19.18 -0.58 7.39
CA PRO A 199 -20.06 0.23 6.56
C PRO A 199 -19.25 1.23 5.75
N ASP A 200 -19.72 1.52 4.54
CA ASP A 200 -19.27 2.68 3.79
C ASP A 200 -19.75 3.96 4.48
N THR A 201 -18.89 4.96 4.58
CA THR A 201 -19.16 6.16 5.39
C THR A 201 -19.60 7.36 4.56
N LEU A 202 -19.66 7.23 3.22
CA LEU A 202 -19.92 8.36 2.34
C LEU A 202 -20.77 8.01 1.11
N LEU A 203 -20.32 7.05 0.30
CA LEU A 203 -20.93 6.73 -0.99
C LEU A 203 -22.21 5.93 -0.83
N ASP A 204 -22.27 5.00 0.13
CA ASP A 204 -23.47 4.23 0.42
C ASP A 204 -23.48 3.63 1.84
N PRO A 205 -24.03 4.32 2.85
CA PRO A 205 -24.03 3.85 4.24
C PRO A 205 -24.67 2.49 4.51
N ASP A 206 -25.51 2.00 3.59
CA ASP A 206 -26.13 0.69 3.69
C ASP A 206 -25.28 -0.41 3.04
N ALA A 207 -24.20 -0.05 2.34
CA ALA A 207 -23.26 -0.98 1.73
C ALA A 207 -22.12 -1.37 2.68
N GLU A 208 -21.75 -2.64 2.61
CA GLU A 208 -20.64 -3.21 3.36
C GLU A 208 -19.35 -3.18 2.53
N ARG A 209 -18.22 -2.86 3.17
CA ARG A 209 -16.88 -2.90 2.60
C ARG A 209 -16.03 -3.94 3.31
N LEU A 210 -15.04 -4.47 2.60
CA LEU A 210 -14.04 -5.35 3.19
C LEU A 210 -13.25 -4.62 4.29
N ALA A 211 -13.04 -5.28 5.41
CA ALA A 211 -12.22 -4.78 6.51
C ALA A 211 -11.39 -5.93 7.12
N ILE A 212 -10.35 -5.56 7.84
CA ILE A 212 -9.50 -6.47 8.60
C ILE A 212 -9.24 -5.86 9.97
N ASP A 213 -9.57 -6.61 11.01
CA ASP A 213 -9.21 -6.27 12.38
C ASP A 213 -8.02 -7.13 12.82
N LEU A 214 -7.09 -6.52 13.56
CA LEU A 214 -6.02 -7.26 14.22
C LEU A 214 -6.44 -7.59 15.64
N VAL A 215 -6.69 -8.87 15.90
CA VAL A 215 -7.17 -9.37 17.20
C VAL A 215 -6.07 -10.14 17.91
N GLU A 216 -6.15 -10.19 19.24
CA GLU A 216 -5.26 -11.06 20.02
C GLU A 216 -5.52 -12.53 19.67
N GLY A 217 -4.47 -13.26 19.29
CA GLY A 217 -4.53 -14.68 18.96
C GLY A 217 -3.97 -15.56 20.08
N ALA A 218 -4.24 -16.86 20.01
CA ALA A 218 -3.44 -17.84 20.76
C ALA A 218 -2.03 -17.93 20.15
N THR A 219 -1.03 -18.24 20.98
CA THR A 219 0.41 -18.20 20.64
C THR A 219 0.78 -18.96 19.35
N ASP A 220 0.01 -19.98 18.96
CA ASP A 220 0.29 -20.83 17.79
C ASP A 220 -0.61 -20.54 16.57
N THR A 221 -1.35 -19.42 16.58
CA THR A 221 -2.33 -19.07 15.53
C THR A 221 -2.07 -17.70 14.88
N GLU A 222 -0.86 -17.16 15.05
CA GLU A 222 -0.45 -15.84 14.58
C GLU A 222 -0.42 -15.78 13.04
N SER A 223 -1.36 -15.06 12.42
CA SER A 223 -1.35 -14.76 10.98
C SER A 223 -0.74 -13.39 10.66
N TYR A 224 -0.45 -12.56 11.68
CA TYR A 224 0.26 -11.29 11.53
C TYR A 224 1.39 -11.16 12.56
N LEU A 225 2.59 -10.88 12.07
CA LEU A 225 3.76 -10.50 12.88
C LEU A 225 4.26 -9.14 12.44
N GLY A 226 4.16 -8.13 13.30
CA GLY A 226 4.86 -6.85 13.16
C GLY A 226 6.14 -6.86 14.00
N THR A 227 7.27 -6.47 13.44
CA THR A 227 8.55 -6.42 14.16
C THR A 227 9.52 -5.43 13.50
N SER A 228 10.51 -4.95 14.26
CA SER A 228 11.66 -4.22 13.71
C SER A 228 12.91 -5.10 13.54
N ASP A 229 12.82 -6.38 13.88
CA ASP A 229 13.91 -7.35 13.81
C ASP A 229 13.82 -8.19 12.52
N THR A 230 14.78 -8.02 11.63
CA THR A 230 14.87 -8.75 10.35
C THR A 230 15.05 -10.25 10.54
N ALA A 231 15.70 -10.71 11.60
CA ALA A 231 15.85 -12.12 11.91
C ALA A 231 14.52 -12.73 12.39
N MET A 232 13.75 -11.98 13.18
CA MET A 232 12.41 -12.41 13.58
C MET A 232 11.45 -12.43 12.40
N TRP A 233 11.52 -11.42 11.54
CA TRP A 233 10.69 -11.27 10.34
C TRP A 233 10.86 -12.42 9.33
N SER A 234 12.09 -12.91 9.16
CA SER A 234 12.47 -13.91 8.15
C SER A 234 12.48 -15.37 8.62
N ARG A 235 12.23 -15.65 9.90
CA ARG A 235 12.33 -17.02 10.44
C ARG A 235 11.11 -17.89 10.10
N ASN A 236 11.33 -19.22 10.11
CA ASN A 236 10.28 -20.24 10.04
C ASN A 236 9.36 -20.15 8.80
N ILE A 237 9.91 -19.74 7.65
CA ILE A 237 9.20 -19.64 6.36
C ILE A 237 9.94 -20.33 5.20
N GLU A 238 10.98 -21.12 5.51
CA GLU A 238 11.77 -21.86 4.51
C GLU A 238 10.87 -22.70 3.60
N GLY A 239 11.09 -22.59 2.28
CA GLY A 239 10.34 -23.34 1.26
C GLY A 239 8.90 -22.89 1.01
N ARG A 240 8.37 -21.90 1.74
CA ARG A 240 7.04 -21.34 1.46
C ARG A 240 7.08 -20.36 0.29
N PRO A 241 6.00 -20.23 -0.52
CA PRO A 241 5.89 -19.15 -1.49
C PRO A 241 5.75 -17.80 -0.77
N ALA A 242 6.46 -16.78 -1.24
CA ALA A 242 6.37 -15.44 -0.70
C ALA A 242 6.19 -14.36 -1.76
N LEU A 243 5.35 -13.40 -1.40
CA LEU A 243 5.19 -12.13 -2.08
C LEU A 243 5.91 -11.08 -1.24
N VAL A 244 6.98 -10.51 -1.80
CA VAL A 244 7.78 -9.50 -1.11
C VAL A 244 7.25 -8.13 -1.51
N HIS A 245 6.87 -7.33 -0.54
CA HIS A 245 6.54 -5.93 -0.72
C HIS A 245 7.57 -5.06 -0.01
N ILE A 246 8.04 -4.03 -0.70
CA ILE A 246 9.01 -3.06 -0.19
C ILE A 246 8.48 -1.66 -0.52
N ASP A 247 7.85 -1.01 0.45
CA ASP A 247 7.73 0.43 0.42
C ASP A 247 9.08 1.03 0.85
N MET A 248 9.59 1.93 0.02
CA MET A 248 10.87 2.57 0.27
C MET A 248 10.82 3.50 1.50
N ASP A 249 9.63 3.90 1.95
CA ASP A 249 9.48 4.70 3.16
C ASP A 249 9.92 3.97 4.45
N TYR A 250 9.96 2.63 4.44
CA TYR A 250 10.59 1.81 5.46
C TYR A 250 12.06 2.18 5.70
N PHE A 251 12.77 2.66 4.68
CA PHE A 251 14.16 3.07 4.81
C PHE A 251 14.31 4.52 5.26
N ASN A 252 13.38 5.40 4.88
CA ASN A 252 13.31 6.78 5.34
C ASN A 252 11.89 7.32 5.11
N ASN A 253 11.20 7.69 6.19
CA ASN A 253 9.87 8.28 6.11
C ASN A 253 9.90 9.70 6.69
N ARG A 254 10.81 10.54 6.16
CA ARG A 254 11.01 11.93 6.60
C ARG A 254 9.72 12.72 6.54
N TYR A 255 8.99 12.59 5.44
CA TYR A 255 7.83 13.41 5.12
C TYR A 255 6.53 12.87 5.70
N ASP A 256 6.32 11.54 5.70
CA ASP A 256 5.12 10.88 6.24
C ASP A 256 3.80 11.49 5.72
N GLY A 257 3.81 11.96 4.47
CA GLY A 257 2.66 12.62 3.84
C GLY A 257 2.27 13.96 4.45
N ASP A 258 3.09 14.53 5.34
CA ASP A 258 2.75 15.72 6.14
C ASP A 258 3.64 16.93 5.80
N SER A 259 3.01 18.01 5.30
CA SER A 259 3.68 19.29 5.04
C SER A 259 4.34 19.92 6.28
N ALA A 260 3.91 19.55 7.49
CA ALA A 260 4.47 20.01 8.75
C ALA A 260 5.62 19.12 9.28
N TRP A 261 6.19 18.24 8.45
CA TRP A 261 7.23 17.27 8.82
C TRP A 261 8.46 17.85 9.54
N LEU A 262 8.76 19.14 9.36
CA LEU A 262 9.84 19.84 10.07
C LEU A 262 9.59 19.96 11.58
N MET A 263 8.33 19.95 12.01
CA MET A 263 7.92 20.11 13.41
C MET A 263 7.73 18.76 14.14
N ARG A 264 7.78 17.65 13.42
CA ARG A 264 7.54 16.30 13.96
C ARG A 264 8.76 15.78 14.72
N ALA A 265 8.55 15.28 15.94
CA ALA A 265 9.56 14.60 16.74
C ALA A 265 8.93 13.42 17.51
N PRO A 266 9.54 12.22 17.48
CA PRO A 266 10.70 11.82 16.67
C PRO A 266 10.36 11.73 15.16
N ARG A 267 11.36 11.97 14.30
CA ARG A 267 11.26 11.81 12.85
C ARG A 267 12.17 10.67 12.40
N PHE A 268 11.68 9.83 11.49
CA PHE A 268 12.50 8.81 10.86
C PHE A 268 13.17 9.38 9.59
N ASP A 269 14.39 9.91 9.76
CA ASP A 269 15.16 10.56 8.69
C ASP A 269 16.64 10.15 8.73
N PRO A 270 16.97 8.86 8.48
CA PRO A 270 18.34 8.40 8.44
C PRO A 270 19.10 8.93 7.22
N ASN A 271 20.42 9.00 7.34
CA ASN A 271 21.30 9.32 6.22
C ASN A 271 21.45 8.14 5.23
N LEU A 272 21.98 8.42 4.03
CA LEU A 272 22.14 7.41 2.98
C LEU A 272 22.95 6.17 3.41
N PRO A 273 24.13 6.27 4.05
CA PRO A 273 24.83 5.08 4.55
C PRO A 273 23.99 4.19 5.47
N THR A 274 23.19 4.78 6.38
CA THR A 274 22.30 4.03 7.25
C THR A 274 21.20 3.32 6.44
N MET A 275 20.60 3.98 5.45
CA MET A 275 19.62 3.35 4.55
C MET A 275 20.22 2.17 3.78
N LEU A 276 21.41 2.34 3.20
CA LEU A 276 22.07 1.27 2.44
C LEU A 276 22.41 0.06 3.32
N SER A 277 22.86 0.29 4.57
CA SER A 277 23.07 -0.79 5.54
C SER A 277 21.76 -1.54 5.86
N LYS A 278 20.63 -0.83 5.96
CA LYS A 278 19.32 -1.45 6.18
C LYS A 278 18.83 -2.26 4.97
N VAL A 279 19.16 -1.82 3.75
CA VAL A 279 18.94 -2.63 2.54
C VAL A 279 19.77 -3.92 2.62
N ASP A 280 21.04 -3.84 3.05
CA ASP A 280 21.86 -5.05 3.21
C ASP A 280 21.26 -6.01 4.26
N ASP A 281 20.79 -5.50 5.39
CA ASP A 281 20.12 -6.30 6.43
C ASP A 281 18.88 -7.02 5.87
N LEU A 282 18.04 -6.31 5.10
CA LEU A 282 16.87 -6.88 4.44
C LEU A 282 17.25 -8.00 3.47
N ILE A 283 18.22 -7.75 2.59
CA ILE A 283 18.65 -8.73 1.58
C ILE A 283 19.26 -9.97 2.23
N ASN A 284 20.07 -9.79 3.28
CA ASN A 284 20.64 -10.90 4.04
C ASN A 284 19.54 -11.74 4.71
N ALA A 285 18.51 -11.09 5.29
CA ALA A 285 17.38 -11.77 5.89
C ALA A 285 16.54 -12.54 4.86
N LEU A 286 16.27 -11.94 3.69
CA LEU A 286 15.60 -12.61 2.58
C LEU A 286 16.39 -13.86 2.11
N ALA A 287 17.70 -13.73 1.89
CA ALA A 287 18.55 -14.87 1.55
C ALA A 287 18.54 -15.97 2.62
N ALA A 288 18.68 -15.59 3.89
CA ALA A 288 18.74 -16.54 5.01
C ALA A 288 17.40 -17.25 5.25
N SER A 289 16.27 -16.62 4.91
CA SER A 289 14.93 -17.19 5.05
C SER A 289 14.71 -18.44 4.19
N LYS A 290 15.43 -18.54 3.05
CA LYS A 290 15.24 -19.56 2.01
C LYS A 290 13.78 -19.74 1.59
N VAL A 291 13.02 -18.65 1.64
CA VAL A 291 11.66 -18.58 1.12
C VAL A 291 11.71 -18.65 -0.41
N ILE A 292 10.64 -19.12 -1.04
CA ILE A 292 10.52 -19.09 -2.50
C ILE A 292 9.93 -17.73 -2.87
N ILE A 293 10.77 -16.80 -3.33
CA ILE A 293 10.32 -15.46 -3.72
C ILE A 293 9.62 -15.54 -5.07
N GLU A 294 8.30 -15.46 -5.05
CA GLU A 294 7.43 -15.59 -6.23
C GLU A 294 7.31 -14.26 -7.00
N ASP A 295 7.19 -13.15 -6.26
CA ASP A 295 7.05 -11.81 -6.82
C ASP A 295 7.61 -10.77 -5.82
N VAL A 296 8.12 -9.66 -6.35
CA VAL A 296 8.62 -8.52 -5.56
C VAL A 296 7.95 -7.24 -6.07
N SER A 297 7.32 -6.50 -5.19
CA SER A 297 6.80 -5.15 -5.47
C SER A 297 7.60 -4.12 -4.71
N ILE A 298 8.05 -3.07 -5.40
CA ILE A 298 8.82 -1.96 -4.83
C ILE A 298 8.07 -0.65 -5.10
N ALA A 299 7.66 0.06 -4.05
CA ALA A 299 6.98 1.35 -4.14
C ALA A 299 7.88 2.49 -3.65
N TYR A 300 7.94 3.62 -4.36
CA TYR A 300 8.74 4.79 -3.94
C TYR A 300 7.97 5.79 -3.09
N SER A 301 6.65 5.67 -3.02
CA SER A 301 5.74 6.48 -2.20
C SER A 301 6.11 7.98 -2.16
N PRO A 302 5.96 8.72 -3.28
CA PRO A 302 6.21 10.15 -3.35
C PRO A 302 5.52 10.92 -2.22
N GLY A 303 6.31 11.67 -1.46
CA GLY A 303 5.86 12.37 -0.26
C GLY A 303 5.91 11.60 1.04
N PHE A 304 6.47 10.39 1.00
CA PHE A 304 6.89 9.62 2.17
C PHE A 304 8.41 9.41 2.10
N PHE A 305 8.89 8.68 1.08
CA PHE A 305 10.31 8.42 0.86
C PHE A 305 10.99 9.52 0.02
N PRO A 306 12.10 10.13 0.49
CA PRO A 306 12.69 11.27 -0.21
C PRO A 306 13.28 10.96 -1.58
N ALA A 307 12.86 11.76 -2.57
CA ALA A 307 13.19 11.58 -3.98
C ALA A 307 14.68 11.71 -4.32
N GLU A 308 15.46 12.43 -3.50
CA GLU A 308 16.91 12.47 -3.67
C GLU A 308 17.59 11.11 -3.42
N PHE A 309 16.92 10.18 -2.73
CA PHE A 309 17.45 8.85 -2.42
C PHE A 309 16.92 7.72 -3.31
N TRP A 310 15.93 7.99 -4.19
CA TRP A 310 15.33 6.98 -5.06
C TRP A 310 16.38 6.21 -5.87
N GLN A 311 17.24 6.92 -6.62
CA GLN A 311 18.27 6.30 -7.45
C GLN A 311 19.30 5.48 -6.67
N PRO A 312 20.01 6.03 -5.65
CA PRO A 312 21.06 5.28 -4.97
C PRO A 312 20.52 4.07 -4.21
N VAL A 313 19.34 4.18 -3.56
CA VAL A 313 18.77 3.07 -2.79
C VAL A 313 18.20 2.00 -3.73
N ASP A 314 17.51 2.37 -4.82
CA ASP A 314 17.05 1.41 -5.85
C ASP A 314 18.20 0.58 -6.42
N ARG A 315 19.30 1.24 -6.80
CA ARG A 315 20.47 0.57 -7.38
C ARG A 315 21.02 -0.47 -6.41
N HIS A 316 21.15 -0.11 -5.13
CA HIS A 316 21.68 -1.01 -4.10
C HIS A 316 20.72 -2.17 -3.84
N LEU A 317 19.43 -1.88 -3.68
CA LEU A 317 18.38 -2.87 -3.48
C LEU A 317 18.31 -3.87 -4.63
N ARG A 318 18.28 -3.40 -5.88
CA ARG A 318 18.28 -4.28 -7.07
C ARG A 318 19.53 -5.13 -7.18
N THR A 319 20.70 -4.57 -6.87
CA THR A 319 21.95 -5.35 -6.83
C THR A 319 21.85 -6.46 -5.78
N GLY A 320 21.22 -6.17 -4.65
CA GLY A 320 20.90 -7.15 -3.62
C GLY A 320 19.96 -8.25 -4.10
N LEU A 321 18.79 -7.87 -4.62
CA LEU A 321 17.75 -8.78 -5.11
C LEU A 321 18.25 -9.70 -6.23
N ALA A 322 19.07 -9.18 -7.16
CA ALA A 322 19.64 -9.96 -8.26
C ALA A 322 20.54 -11.13 -7.80
N ARG A 323 20.99 -11.15 -6.54
CA ARG A 323 21.77 -12.25 -5.98
C ARG A 323 20.92 -13.39 -5.42
N ILE A 324 19.64 -13.14 -5.17
CA ILE A 324 18.75 -14.06 -4.43
C ILE A 324 17.51 -14.49 -5.24
N LEU A 325 17.22 -13.81 -6.36
CA LEU A 325 16.18 -14.17 -7.32
C LEU A 325 16.74 -15.07 -8.43
#